data_AF-A0AAU4HHA1-F1
#
_entry.id   AF-A0AAU4HHA1-F1
#
_cell.length_a   1.000
_cell.length_b   1.000
_cell.length_c   1.000
_cell.angle_alpha   90.00
_cell.angle_beta   90.00
_cell.angle_gamma   90.00
#
_symmetry.space_group_name_H-M   'P 1'
#
loop_
_entity.id
_entity.type
_entity.pdbx_description
1 polymer ?
#
loop_
_entity_poly.entity_id
_entity_poly.type
_entity_poly.pdbx_seq_one_letter_code
_entity_poly.pdbx_strand_id
1 'polypeptide(L)'
;MTAVDTEILIDVWQRLLADPRKSWVLFERGTCVVLTAPEGDLAEQATELLKKFGPVHAGSSAGDFGVIDLEDAEGWVVTGHHNDVLTYVGPDEPGDQSEIAVGLLGRAKRHRDGTELHVVHVEDKRAS
;
A
#
# COMPACT_ATOMS: atom_id res chain seq x y z
N MET A 1 -13.85 -3.20 -14.13
CA MET A 1 -12.94 -3.27 -12.97
C MET A 1 -13.59 -2.46 -11.87
N THR A 2 -14.28 -3.15 -10.96
CA THR A 2 -14.83 -2.54 -9.76
C THR A 2 -13.66 -2.03 -8.94
N ALA A 3 -13.65 -0.73 -8.63
CA ALA A 3 -12.81 -0.23 -7.57
C ALA A 3 -13.10 -1.09 -6.32
N VAL A 4 -12.07 -1.63 -5.70
CA VAL A 4 -12.24 -2.24 -4.37
C VAL A 4 -12.75 -1.11 -3.47
N ASP A 5 -13.82 -1.38 -2.74
CA ASP A 5 -14.44 -0.39 -1.86
C ASP A 5 -13.41 0.09 -0.81
N THR A 6 -13.34 1.39 -0.58
CA THR A 6 -12.42 1.99 0.40
C THR A 6 -12.60 1.33 1.77
N GLU A 7 -13.83 1.03 2.17
CA GLU A 7 -14.12 0.38 3.46
C GLU A 7 -13.51 -1.02 3.54
N ILE A 8 -13.55 -1.80 2.44
CA ILE A 8 -12.90 -3.12 2.37
C ILE A 8 -11.39 -2.98 2.51
N LEU A 9 -10.78 -1.99 1.85
CA LEU A 9 -9.34 -1.75 1.97
C LEU A 9 -8.96 -1.36 3.40
N ILE A 10 -9.75 -0.50 4.06
CA ILE A 10 -9.54 -0.13 5.46
C ILE A 10 -9.58 -1.38 6.34
N ASP A 11 -10.60 -2.21 6.21
CA ASP A 11 -10.77 -3.45 6.98
C ASP A 11 -9.59 -4.41 6.80
N VAL A 12 -9.12 -4.58 5.55
CA VAL A 12 -7.94 -5.39 5.24
C VAL A 12 -6.70 -4.83 5.95
N TRP A 13 -6.43 -3.53 5.81
CA TRP A 13 -5.25 -2.92 6.42
C TRP A 13 -5.28 -2.92 7.95
N GLN A 14 -6.46 -2.76 8.57
CA GLN A 14 -6.62 -2.89 10.01
C GLN A 14 -6.28 -4.30 10.52
N ARG A 15 -6.63 -5.35 9.77
CA ARG A 15 -6.27 -6.74 10.11
C ARG A 15 -4.78 -6.99 9.92
N LEU A 16 -4.20 -6.53 8.80
CA LEU A 16 -2.79 -6.70 8.49
C LEU A 16 -1.86 -5.92 9.44
N LEU A 17 -2.28 -4.74 9.87
CA LEU A 17 -1.52 -3.84 10.74
C LEU A 17 -2.11 -3.81 12.15
N ALA A 18 -2.41 -4.98 12.72
CA ALA A 18 -3.03 -5.11 14.04
C ALA A 18 -2.17 -4.61 15.23
N ASP A 19 -0.92 -4.17 15.01
CA ASP A 19 -0.14 -3.51 16.08
C ASP A 19 -0.77 -2.15 16.40
N PRO A 20 -1.32 -1.97 17.62
CA PRO A 20 -2.08 -0.78 17.98
C PRO A 20 -1.25 0.51 18.03
N ARG A 21 0.07 0.43 17.83
CA ARG A 21 0.98 1.58 17.85
C ARG A 21 1.32 2.09 16.44
N LYS A 22 0.95 1.36 15.39
CA LYS A 22 1.28 1.73 14.01
C LYS A 22 0.22 2.67 13.46
N SER A 23 0.64 3.89 13.16
CA SER A 23 -0.17 4.82 12.35
C SER A 23 0.11 4.58 10.87
N TRP A 24 -0.89 4.71 10.02
CA TRP A 24 -0.75 4.47 8.59
C TRP A 24 -1.73 5.29 7.77
N VAL A 25 -1.41 5.47 6.49
CA VAL A 25 -2.22 6.23 5.54
C VAL A 25 -2.47 5.39 4.31
N LEU A 26 -3.72 5.33 3.87
CA LEU A 26 -4.17 4.59 2.69
C LEU A 26 -4.44 5.52 1.53
N PHE A 27 -3.99 5.10 0.37
CA PHE A 27 -4.22 5.75 -0.91
C PHE A 27 -5.23 4.99 -1.76
N GLU A 28 -5.85 5.70 -2.71
CA GLU A 28 -7.01 5.25 -3.49
C GLU A 28 -6.84 3.88 -4.17
N ARG A 29 -5.64 3.52 -4.64
CA ARG A 29 -5.39 2.21 -5.26
C ARG A 29 -4.99 1.15 -4.26
N GLY A 30 -5.10 1.36 -2.96
CA GLY A 30 -4.78 0.36 -1.94
C GLY A 30 -3.30 0.29 -1.57
N THR A 31 -2.50 1.29 -1.94
CA THR A 31 -1.18 1.48 -1.35
C THR A 31 -1.32 2.08 0.05
N CYS A 32 -0.67 1.44 1.02
CA CYS A 32 -0.60 1.88 2.40
C CYS A 32 0.83 2.29 2.75
N VAL A 33 0.95 3.42 3.44
CA VAL A 33 2.22 3.92 3.98
C VAL A 33 2.17 3.79 5.50
N VAL A 34 3.04 2.94 6.06
CA VAL A 34 3.18 2.76 7.51
C VAL A 34 4.12 3.81 8.07
N LEU A 35 3.72 4.51 9.13
CA LEU A 35 4.51 5.58 9.73
C LEU A 35 5.17 5.06 11.01
N THR A 36 6.48 4.82 10.94
CA THR A 36 7.29 4.30 12.07
C THR A 36 7.67 5.37 13.09
N ALA A 37 7.74 6.63 12.66
CA ALA A 37 7.91 7.81 13.50
C ALA A 37 6.88 8.87 13.08
N PRO A 38 5.60 8.71 13.46
CA PRO A 38 4.53 9.60 13.02
C PRO A 38 4.63 10.96 13.73
N GLU A 39 4.84 12.02 12.95
CA GLU A 39 4.99 13.40 13.44
C GLU A 39 4.15 14.35 12.60
N GLY A 40 3.62 15.42 13.20
CA GLY A 40 2.84 16.42 12.46
C GLY A 40 1.60 15.85 11.76
N ASP A 41 1.37 16.29 10.53
CA ASP A 41 0.29 15.79 9.67
C ASP A 41 0.71 14.47 8.99
N LEU A 42 -0.04 13.40 9.30
CA LEU A 42 0.28 12.05 8.82
C LEU A 42 0.05 11.90 7.32
N ALA A 43 -0.98 12.55 6.78
CA ALA A 43 -1.29 12.49 5.35
C ALA A 43 -0.20 13.18 4.54
N GLU A 44 0.30 14.33 5.01
CA GLU A 44 1.44 15.02 4.41
C GLU A 44 2.71 14.17 4.47
N GLN A 45 3.03 13.60 5.65
CA GLN A 45 4.20 12.73 5.83
C GLN A 45 4.16 11.51 4.90
N ALA A 46 3.01 10.84 4.82
CA ALA A 46 2.82 9.69 3.94
C ALA A 46 2.88 10.07 2.45
N THR A 47 2.34 11.23 2.09
CA THR A 47 2.37 11.76 0.71
C THR A 47 3.81 12.00 0.25
N GLU A 48 4.65 12.60 1.09
CA GLU A 48 6.06 12.84 0.73
C GLU A 48 6.86 11.53 0.59
N LEU A 49 6.60 10.54 1.46
CA LEU A 49 7.18 9.21 1.30
C LEU A 49 6.73 8.55 -0.01
N LEU A 50 5.42 8.55 -0.29
CA LEU A 50 4.88 7.87 -1.46
C LEU A 50 5.26 8.56 -2.76
N LYS A 51 5.36 9.90 -2.78
CA LYS A 51 5.87 10.65 -3.93
C LYS A 51 7.31 10.27 -4.27
N LYS A 52 8.13 9.98 -3.26
CA LYS A 52 9.54 9.58 -3.43
C LYS A 52 9.70 8.12 -3.83
N PHE A 53 8.92 7.22 -3.24
CA PHE A 53 9.13 5.76 -3.36
C PHE A 53 8.02 5.03 -4.14
N GLY A 54 6.94 5.70 -4.49
CA GLY A 54 5.80 5.15 -5.22
C GLY A 54 6.05 5.05 -6.73
N PRO A 55 6.45 6.14 -7.42
CA PRO A 55 6.65 6.10 -8.86
C PRO A 55 7.78 5.17 -9.28
N VAL A 56 7.53 4.34 -10.30
CA VAL A 56 8.57 3.48 -10.87
C VAL A 56 9.17 4.12 -12.10
N HIS A 57 10.46 4.41 -12.02
CA HIS A 57 11.25 4.89 -13.16
C HIS A 57 11.98 3.71 -13.81
N ALA A 58 11.98 3.66 -15.14
CA ALA A 58 12.71 2.61 -15.87
C ALA A 58 14.20 2.60 -15.48
N GLY A 59 14.74 1.42 -15.16
CA GLY A 59 16.14 1.26 -14.73
C GLY A 59 16.41 1.64 -13.26
N SER A 60 15.38 1.90 -12.45
CA SER A 60 15.53 2.16 -11.02
C SER A 60 15.18 0.94 -10.15
N SER A 61 15.73 0.88 -8.93
CA SER A 61 15.39 -0.13 -7.92
C SER A 61 13.90 -0.17 -7.55
N ALA A 62 13.12 0.85 -7.92
CA ALA A 62 11.67 0.84 -7.78
C ALA A 62 10.96 -0.18 -8.70
N GLY A 63 11.71 -0.79 -9.64
CA GLY A 63 11.28 -1.92 -10.46
C GLY A 63 11.16 -3.23 -9.69
N ASP A 64 11.92 -3.39 -8.60
CA ASP A 64 11.92 -4.60 -7.79
C ASP A 64 10.68 -4.64 -6.88
N PHE A 65 10.12 -5.84 -6.72
CA PHE A 65 9.00 -6.10 -5.83
C PHE A 65 9.13 -7.46 -5.16
N GLY A 66 8.54 -7.58 -3.98
CA GLY A 66 8.23 -8.86 -3.35
C GLY A 66 6.73 -9.06 -3.29
N VAL A 67 6.30 -10.32 -3.27
CA VAL A 67 4.89 -10.68 -3.05
C VAL A 67 4.82 -11.51 -1.79
N ILE A 68 3.91 -11.11 -0.90
CA ILE A 68 3.61 -11.79 0.35
C ILE A 68 2.18 -12.29 0.23
N ASP A 69 2.02 -13.61 0.28
CA ASP A 69 0.72 -14.26 0.38
C ASP A 69 0.15 -14.06 1.79
N LEU A 70 -1.12 -13.67 1.86
CA LEU A 70 -1.78 -13.39 3.12
C LEU A 70 -2.46 -14.67 3.60
N GLU A 71 -1.81 -15.40 4.50
CA GLU A 71 -2.35 -16.68 5.00
C GLU A 71 -3.71 -16.51 5.75
N ASP A 72 -3.89 -15.36 6.41
CA ASP A 72 -5.06 -15.04 7.24
C ASP A 72 -6.07 -14.06 6.60
N ALA A 73 -5.81 -13.59 5.37
CA ALA A 73 -6.69 -12.67 4.64
C ALA A 73 -6.64 -12.97 3.13
N GLU A 74 -7.72 -12.75 2.40
CA GLU A 74 -7.68 -13.05 0.96
C GLU A 74 -6.78 -12.06 0.20
N GLY A 75 -5.93 -12.56 -0.69
CA GLY A 75 -5.09 -11.76 -1.59
C GLY A 75 -3.61 -11.69 -1.18
N TRP A 76 -2.94 -10.62 -1.61
CA TRP A 76 -1.49 -10.47 -1.47
C TRP A 76 -1.09 -9.05 -1.06
N VAL A 77 0.06 -8.93 -0.42
CA VAL A 77 0.78 -7.65 -0.26
C VAL A 77 1.98 -7.64 -1.18
N VAL A 78 2.06 -6.59 -1.99
CA VAL A 78 3.21 -6.31 -2.85
C VAL A 78 4.09 -5.26 -2.17
N THR A 79 5.34 -5.63 -1.93
CA THR A 79 6.38 -4.75 -1.39
C THR A 79 7.19 -4.14 -2.52
N GLY A 80 7.89 -3.04 -2.24
CA GLY A 80 8.82 -2.42 -3.18
C GLY A 80 10.14 -2.08 -2.51
N HIS A 81 10.81 -1.05 -3.02
CA HIS A 81 12.11 -0.61 -2.52
C HIS A 81 12.08 -0.04 -1.09
N HIS A 82 10.94 0.49 -0.64
CA HIS A 82 10.78 1.04 0.70
C HIS A 82 9.89 0.12 1.55
N ASN A 83 10.41 -0.32 2.70
CA ASN A 83 9.74 -1.32 3.56
C ASN A 83 8.38 -0.85 4.08
N ASP A 84 8.20 0.46 4.24
CA ASP A 84 6.96 1.03 4.77
C ASP A 84 5.92 1.37 3.69
N VAL A 85 6.20 1.10 2.42
CA VAL A 85 5.25 1.31 1.31
C VAL A 85 4.79 -0.04 0.80
N LEU A 86 3.56 -0.38 1.14
CA LEU A 86 2.95 -1.70 0.89
C LEU A 86 1.73 -1.53 0.00
N THR A 87 1.44 -2.48 -0.88
CA THR A 87 0.27 -2.39 -1.77
C THR A 87 -0.54 -3.67 -1.74
N TYR A 88 -1.81 -3.57 -1.39
CA TYR A 88 -2.71 -4.71 -1.36
C TYR A 88 -3.19 -5.06 -2.78
N VAL A 89 -3.29 -6.35 -3.08
CA VAL A 89 -3.88 -6.90 -4.30
C VAL A 89 -4.88 -7.97 -3.87
N GLY A 90 -6.16 -7.76 -4.14
CA GLY A 90 -7.22 -8.72 -3.87
C GLY A 90 -7.15 -9.96 -4.78
N PRO A 91 -7.75 -11.08 -4.34
CA PRO A 91 -7.68 -12.38 -5.03
C PRO A 91 -8.23 -12.35 -6.47
N ASP A 92 -9.23 -11.50 -6.72
CA ASP A 92 -9.94 -11.39 -8.00
C ASP A 92 -9.42 -10.25 -8.90
N GLU A 93 -8.47 -9.45 -8.41
CA GLU A 93 -7.91 -8.34 -9.19
C GLU A 93 -6.96 -8.80 -10.33
N PRO A 94 -6.02 -9.75 -10.11
CA PRO A 94 -5.11 -10.15 -11.16
C PRO A 94 -5.79 -11.17 -12.08
N GLY A 95 -5.54 -11.06 -13.39
CA GLY A 95 -6.05 -12.02 -14.37
C GLY A 95 -5.39 -13.41 -14.30
N ASP A 96 -4.26 -13.50 -13.61
CA ASP A 96 -3.50 -14.72 -13.30
C ASP A 96 -2.93 -14.57 -11.88
N GLN A 97 -3.02 -15.62 -11.07
CA GLN A 97 -2.57 -15.59 -9.66
C GLN A 97 -1.07 -15.90 -9.51
N SER A 98 -0.31 -15.96 -10.61
CA SER A 98 1.15 -16.06 -10.52
C SER A 98 1.77 -14.88 -9.78
N GLU A 99 2.84 -15.15 -9.02
CA GLU A 99 3.56 -14.14 -8.25
C GLU A 99 3.98 -12.94 -9.11
N ILE A 100 4.38 -13.20 -10.37
CA ILE A 100 4.76 -12.15 -11.32
C ILE A 100 3.56 -11.27 -11.68
N ALA A 101 2.39 -11.86 -11.96
CA ALA A 101 1.19 -11.10 -12.32
C ALA A 101 0.70 -10.23 -11.15
N VAL A 102 0.67 -10.81 -9.94
CA VAL A 102 0.33 -10.09 -8.70
C VAL A 102 1.31 -8.94 -8.46
N GLY A 103 2.61 -9.21 -8.52
CA GLY A 103 3.65 -8.22 -8.27
C GLY A 103 3.64 -7.06 -9.29
N LEU A 104 3.43 -7.36 -10.57
CA LEU A 104 3.27 -6.34 -11.61
C LEU A 104 2.04 -5.46 -11.40
N LEU A 105 0.92 -6.07 -10.99
CA LEU A 105 -0.31 -5.33 -10.68
C LEU A 105 -0.12 -4.42 -9.46
N GLY A 106 0.41 -4.94 -8.35
CA GLY A 106 0.69 -4.15 -7.16
C GLY A 106 1.68 -3.03 -7.44
N ARG A 107 2.73 -3.28 -8.23
CA ARG A 107 3.66 -2.26 -8.71
C ARG A 107 2.96 -1.15 -9.50
N ALA A 108 2.03 -1.51 -10.39
CA ALA A 108 1.27 -0.53 -11.17
C ALA A 108 0.30 0.29 -10.31
N LYS A 109 -0.33 -0.32 -9.30
CA LYS A 109 -1.17 0.36 -8.31
C LYS A 109 -0.34 1.37 -7.50
N ARG A 110 0.80 0.95 -6.95
CA ARG A 110 1.77 1.83 -6.25
C ARG A 110 2.25 2.99 -7.11
N HIS A 111 2.57 2.74 -8.38
CA HIS A 111 3.00 3.79 -9.28
C HIS A 111 1.92 4.86 -9.45
N ARG A 112 0.65 4.46 -9.60
CA ARG A 112 -0.48 5.38 -9.70
C ARG A 112 -0.68 6.15 -8.42
N ASP A 113 -0.73 5.50 -7.27
CA ASP A 113 -0.88 6.19 -5.98
C ASP A 113 0.29 7.15 -5.70
N GLY A 114 1.52 6.81 -6.10
CA GLY A 114 2.66 7.72 -6.02
C GLY A 114 2.68 8.87 -7.03
N THR A 115 1.77 8.85 -8.01
CA THR A 115 1.61 9.93 -9.00
C THR A 115 0.38 10.79 -8.69
N GLU A 116 -0.72 10.15 -8.31
CA GLU A 116 -2.04 10.76 -8.03
C GLU A 116 -2.10 11.30 -6.59
N LEU A 117 -1.47 10.60 -5.63
CA LEU A 117 -1.35 10.99 -4.22
C LEU A 117 -2.69 11.27 -3.53
N HIS A 118 -3.73 10.52 -3.90
CA HIS A 118 -5.06 10.63 -3.29
C HIS A 118 -5.16 9.79 -2.02
N VAL A 119 -5.16 10.46 -0.87
CA VAL A 119 -5.39 9.83 0.44
C VAL A 119 -6.89 9.57 0.62
N VAL A 120 -7.23 8.35 1.03
CA VAL A 120 -8.62 7.92 1.30
C VAL A 120 -8.87 7.55 2.76
N HIS A 121 -7.82 7.24 3.54
CA HIS A 121 -7.93 6.99 4.98
C HIS A 121 -6.64 7.36 5.72
N VAL A 122 -6.79 7.83 6.94
CA VAL A 122 -5.70 8.07 7.89
C VAL A 122 -6.04 7.36 9.19
N GLU A 123 -5.21 6.39 9.57
CA GLU A 123 -5.28 5.74 10.86
C GLU A 123 -4.23 6.38 11.79
N ASP A 124 -4.67 7.26 12.69
CA ASP A 124 -3.81 7.86 13.71
C ASP A 124 -3.89 7.04 15.02
N LYS A 125 -2.78 6.43 15.39
CA LYS A 125 -2.63 5.63 16.61
C LYS A 125 -1.67 6.26 17.62
N ARG A 126 -1.28 7.52 17.41
CA ARG A 126 -0.51 8.26 18.42
C ARG A 126 -1.36 8.36 19.69
N ALA A 127 -0.76 8.03 20.83
CA ALA A 127 -1.44 8.15 22.11
C ALA A 127 -1.95 9.59 22.27
N SER A 128 -3.28 9.74 22.34
CA SER A 128 -3.92 11.01 22.71
C SER A 128 -3.71 11.31 24.19
#